data_AF-A0A6J4HR85-F1
#
_entry.id   AF-A0A6J4HR85-F1
#
_cell.length_a   1.000
_cell.length_b   1.000
_cell.length_c   1.000
_cell.angle_alpha   90.00
_cell.angle_beta   90.00
_cell.angle_gamma   90.00
#
_symmetry.space_group_name_H-M   'P 1'
#
loop_
_entity.id
_entity.type
_entity.pdbx_description
1 polymer ?
#
loop_
_entity_poly.entity_id
_entity_poly.type
_entity_poly.pdbx_seq_one_letter_code
_entity_poly.pdbx_strand_id
1 'polypeptide(L)' 'MRVAVTGATGNVGTSVLAALAADAAVSSIVGIARRAPAVALPKVEWRAADVVTDDLVPLFEGADAVVHL' A
#
# COMPACT_ATOMS: atom_id res chain seq x y z
N MET A 1 1.97 0.54 -13.33
CA MET A 1 0.73 0.44 -12.55
C MET A 1 0.95 0.96 -11.14
N ARG A 2 0.02 1.76 -10.62
CA ARG A 2 -0.04 2.23 -9.24
C ARG A 2 -1.00 1.34 -8.46
N VAL A 3 -0.53 0.73 -7.39
CA VAL A 3 -1.34 -0.21 -6.58
C VAL A 3 -1.47 0.32 -5.16
N ALA A 4 -2.69 0.37 -4.61
CA ALA A 4 -2.90 0.66 -3.20
C ALA A 4 -3.07 -0.65 -2.41
N VAL A 5 -2.46 -0.74 -1.23
CA VAL A 5 -2.52 -1.93 -0.38
C VAL A 5 -2.92 -1.52 1.04
N THR A 6 -4.07 -1.98 1.53
CA THR A 6 -4.41 -1.85 2.95
C THR A 6 -3.81 -2.99 3.75
N GLY A 7 -3.68 -2.82 5.07
CA GLY A 7 -3.04 -3.85 5.91
C GLY A 7 -1.58 -4.10 5.51
N ALA A 8 -0.93 -3.11 4.89
CA ALA A 8 0.35 -3.26 4.20
C ALA A 8 1.52 -3.68 5.11
N THR A 9 1.39 -3.47 6.42
CA THR A 9 2.39 -3.90 7.43
C THR A 9 2.05 -5.25 8.08
N GLY A 10 0.93 -5.89 7.73
CA GLY A 10 0.56 -7.22 8.22
C GLY A 10 1.38 -8.32 7.56
N ASN A 11 1.29 -9.55 8.07
CA ASN A 11 2.05 -10.70 7.56
C ASN A 11 1.84 -10.94 6.06
N VAL A 12 0.60 -10.85 5.58
CA VAL A 12 0.29 -10.97 4.16
C VAL A 12 0.69 -9.71 3.40
N GLY A 13 0.41 -8.53 3.98
CA GLY A 13 0.71 -7.24 3.37
C GLY A 13 2.19 -7.09 2.99
N THR A 14 3.12 -7.45 3.88
CA THR A 14 4.56 -7.35 3.60
C THR A 14 5.01 -8.26 2.45
N SER A 15 4.41 -9.45 2.33
CA SER A 15 4.69 -10.37 1.23
C SER A 15 4.11 -9.86 -0.09
N VAL A 16 2.92 -9.25 -0.07
CA VAL A 16 2.33 -8.58 -1.22
C VAL A 16 3.19 -7.40 -1.67
N LEU A 17 3.65 -6.55 -0.74
CA LEU A 17 4.55 -5.45 -1.07
C LEU A 17 5.84 -5.93 -1.74
N ALA A 18 6.45 -7.01 -1.22
CA ALA A 18 7.66 -7.58 -1.80
C ALA A 18 7.44 -8.09 -3.23
N ALA A 19 6.33 -8.81 -3.48
CA ALA A 19 5.99 -9.31 -4.80
C ALA A 19 5.70 -8.16 -5.79
N LEU A 20 4.92 -7.16 -5.39
CA LEU A 20 4.62 -5.98 -6.22
C LEU A 20 5.88 -5.15 -6.49
N ALA A 21 6.79 -5.02 -5.52
CA ALA A 21 8.02 -4.28 -5.70
C ALA A 21 8.94 -4.92 -6.76
N ALA A 22 8.96 -6.25 -6.83
CA ALA A 22 9.74 -7.01 -7.80
C ALA A 22 9.15 -7.00 -9.22
N ASP A 23 7.85 -6.73 -9.37
CA ASP A 23 7.20 -6.68 -10.68
C ASP A 23 7.53 -5.39 -11.44
N ALA A 24 8.09 -5.53 -12.65
CA ALA A 24 8.45 -4.41 -13.52
C ALA A 24 7.23 -3.61 -14.03
N ALA A 25 6.05 -4.22 -14.10
CA ALA A 25 4.82 -3.53 -14.50
C ALA A 25 4.29 -2.60 -13.39
N VAL A 26 4.65 -2.85 -12.13
CA VAL A 26 4.29 -1.99 -11.00
C VAL A 26 5.30 -0.86 -10.87
N SER A 27 4.81 0.37 -11.01
CA SER A 27 5.61 1.59 -10.98
C SER A 27 5.62 2.24 -9.60
N SER A 28 4.54 2.12 -8.83
CA SER A 28 4.45 2.63 -7.46
C SER A 28 3.40 1.87 -6.64
N ILE A 29 3.58 1.87 -5.33
CA ILE A 29 2.70 1.22 -4.36
C ILE A 29 2.36 2.22 -3.27
N VAL A 30 1.07 2.38 -2.95
CA VAL A 30 0.62 3.11 -1.76
C VAL A 30 0.40 2.09 -0.65
N GLY A 31 1.33 2.04 0.30
CA GLY A 31 1.21 1.18 1.47
C GLY A 31 0.38 1.87 2.55
N ILE A 32 -0.79 1.34 2.85
CA ILE A 32 -1.71 1.90 3.85
C ILE A 32 -1.67 1.03 5.10
N ALA A 33 -1.37 1.67 6.22
CA ALA A 33 -1.38 1.04 7.54
C ALA A 33 -1.84 2.03 8.60
N ARG A 34 -2.46 1.53 9.67
CA ARG A 34 -2.89 2.39 10.80
C ARG A 34 -1.75 3.20 11.40
N ARG A 35 -0.55 2.62 11.40
CA ARG A 35 0.69 3.27 11.85
C ARG A 35 1.72 3.08 10.76
N ALA A 36 2.09 4.15 10.07
CA ALA A 36 3.12 4.09 9.05
C ALA A 36 4.45 3.68 9.69
N PRO A 37 5.15 2.66 9.16
CA PRO A 37 6.46 2.27 9.67
C PRO A 37 7.53 3.27 9.20
N ALA A 38 8.64 3.34 9.93
CA ALA A 38 9.78 4.19 9.56
C ALA A 38 10.74 3.55 8.54
N VAL A 39 10.34 2.45 7.90
CA VAL A 39 11.16 1.72 6.93
C VAL A 39 10.92 2.23 5.51
N ALA A 40 11.98 2.49 4.77
CA ALA A 40 11.89 2.75 3.33
C ALA A 40 11.89 1.42 2.56
N LEU A 41 10.93 1.23 1.66
CA LEU A 41 10.85 0.08 0.77
C LEU A 41 10.83 0.56 -0.70
N PRO A 42 11.42 -0.20 -1.64
CA PRO A 42 11.37 0.13 -3.06
C PRO A 42 9.92 0.28 -3.54
N LYS A 43 9.66 1.38 -4.28
CA LYS A 43 8.35 1.72 -4.87
C LYS A 43 7.22 1.98 -3.88
N VAL A 44 7.42 1.87 -2.56
CA VAL A 44 6.37 2.05 -1.56
C VAL A 44 6.36 3.46 -1.00
N GLU A 45 5.20 4.11 -1.10
CA GLU A 45 4.85 5.34 -0.40
C GLU A 45 3.92 5.01 0.76
N TRP A 46 4.31 5.33 1.99
CA TRP A 46 3.49 5.03 3.17
C TRP A 46 2.42 6.10 3.42
N ARG A 47 1.20 5.65 3.69
CA ARG A 47 0.08 6.48 4.16
C ARG A 47 -0.49 5.90 5.44
N ALA A 48 -0.63 6.75 6.46
CA ALA A 48 -1.25 6.37 7.72
C ALA A 48 -2.76 6.56 7.62
N ALA A 49 -3.52 5.46 7.78
CA ALA A 49 -4.98 5.51 7.86
C ALA A 49 -5.54 4.24 8.50
N ASP A 50 -6.67 4.39 9.19
CA ASP A 50 -7.51 3.31 9.67
C ASP A 50 -8.71 3.11 8.73
N VAL A 51 -8.82 1.91 8.16
CA VAL A 51 -9.87 1.55 7.20
C VAL A 51 -11.27 1.56 7.81
N VAL A 52 -11.39 1.55 9.14
CA VAL A 52 -12.67 1.56 9.85
C VAL A 52 -13.22 2.98 10.01
N THR A 53 -12.34 3.99 10.15
CA THR A 53 -12.74 5.34 10.57
C THR A 53 -12.38 6.44 9.59
N ASP A 54 -11.34 6.25 8.78
CA ASP A 54 -10.79 7.32 7.96
C ASP A 54 -11.38 7.29 6.54
N ASP A 55 -11.40 8.45 5.88
CA ASP A 55 -11.75 8.53 4.47
C ASP A 55 -10.60 7.99 3.61
N LEU A 56 -10.83 6.85 2.97
CA LEU A 56 -9.85 6.18 2.13
C LEU A 56 -9.89 6.65 0.67
N VAL A 57 -10.95 7.37 0.24
CA VAL A 57 -11.11 7.78 -1.16
C VAL A 57 -9.87 8.51 -1.68
N PRO A 58 -9.31 9.52 -0.97
CA PRO A 58 -8.12 10.23 -1.44
C PRO A 58 -6.87 9.35 -1.54
N LEU A 59 -6.81 8.23 -0.79
CA LEU A 59 -5.66 7.33 -0.80
C LEU A 59 -5.68 6.36 -1.99
N PHE A 60 -6.86 6.15 -2.59
CA PHE A 60 -7.05 5.31 -3.76
C PHE A 60 -7.03 6.09 -5.07
N GLU A 61 -6.99 7.43 -5.02
CA GLU A 61 -6.94 8.25 -6.23
C GLU A 61 -5.73 7.91 -7.11
N GLY A 62 -6.00 7.65 -8.38
CA GLY A 62 -4.99 7.26 -9.37
C GLY A 62 -4.42 5.86 -9.20
N ALA A 63 -4.91 5.06 -8.24
CA ALA A 63 -4.57 3.64 -8.19
C ALA A 63 -5.29 2.88 -9.31
N ASP A 64 -4.53 2.06 -10.05
CA ASP A 64 -5.08 1.16 -11.06
C ASP A 64 -5.73 -0.07 -10.41
N ALA A 65 -5.30 -0.43 -9.20
CA ALA A 65 -5.82 -1.55 -8.43
C ALA A 65 -5.69 -1.31 -6.92
N VAL A 66 -6.59 -1.94 -6.15
CA VAL A 66 -6.57 -1.96 -4.68
C VAL A 66 -6.50 -3.41 -4.19
N VAL A 67 -5.56 -3.69 -3.29
CA VAL A 67 -5.49 -4.94 -2.53
C VAL A 67 -5.94 -4.65 -1.11
N HIS A 68 -7.10 -5.17 -0.73
CA HIS A 68 -7.67 -4.99 0.60
C HIS A 68 -7.42 -6.23 1.47
N LEU A 69 -6.72 -6.04 2.60
CA LEU A 69 -6.33 -7.08 3.58
C LEU A 69 -6.76 -6.68 4.99
#